data_AF-A0A2S9YBP3-F1
#
_entry.id   AF-A0A2S9YBP3-F1
#
_cell.length_a   1.000
_cell.length_b   1.000
_cell.length_c   1.000
_cell.angle_alpha   90.00
_cell.angle_beta   90.00
_cell.angle_gamma   90.00
#
_symmetry.space_group_name_H-M   'P 1'
#
loop_
_entity.id
_entity.type
_entity.pdbx_description
1 polymer ?
#
loop_
_entity_poly.entity_id
_entity_poly.type
_entity_poly.pdbx_seq_one_letter_code
_entity_poly.pdbx_strand_id
1 'polypeptide(L)'
;MNTSKRSTAWCALLLGALPLLANGCDTEEALLPSDYVEAEADNDVNDDVDEDLDDGFRTWTGYVSEENPPLICSNRYAARGFDCSGSYCDNVSMDCRYLSATIGESSWIPYFSEEGSATADEGHCWGSNQWMTGVVCSGSYCDNLSLRCTAFPGTSAGDCHWSSWYSEEQSPFYAPFGYYIKGLECDGNYCDNKRYRYCKQT
;
A
#
# COMPACT_ATOMS: atom_id res chain seq x y z
N MET A 1 41.79 -11.25 8.21
CA MET A 1 40.67 -12.15 7.84
C MET A 1 40.18 -11.75 6.46
N ASN A 2 39.99 -12.75 5.60
CA ASN A 2 39.87 -12.73 4.14
C ASN A 2 38.86 -11.72 3.55
N THR A 3 39.35 -10.91 2.60
CA THR A 3 38.55 -10.40 1.47
C THR A 3 38.68 -11.37 0.30
N SER A 4 37.58 -11.99 -0.14
CA SER A 4 37.54 -12.77 -1.38
C SER A 4 36.54 -12.12 -2.34
N LYS A 5 37.06 -11.42 -3.35
CA LYS A 5 36.36 -11.08 -4.59
C LYS A 5 36.46 -12.30 -5.51
N ARG A 6 35.34 -12.76 -6.07
CA ARG A 6 35.35 -13.72 -7.19
C ARG A 6 34.86 -13.04 -8.46
N SER A 7 35.67 -13.24 -9.49
CA SER A 7 35.63 -12.66 -10.81
C SER A 7 35.16 -13.72 -11.81
N THR A 8 34.50 -13.24 -12.86
CA THR A 8 34.47 -13.75 -14.25
C THR A 8 33.93 -15.14 -14.55
N ALA A 9 32.94 -15.19 -15.45
CA ALA A 9 33.05 -15.94 -16.71
C ALA A 9 32.04 -15.39 -17.74
N TRP A 10 32.59 -14.75 -18.77
CA TRP A 10 31.89 -14.49 -20.04
C TRP A 10 31.92 -15.79 -20.85
N CYS A 11 30.76 -16.20 -21.37
CA CYS A 11 30.67 -17.25 -22.39
C CYS A 11 30.12 -16.61 -23.66
N ALA A 12 30.88 -16.70 -24.73
CA ALA A 12 30.56 -16.19 -26.05
C ALA A 12 30.33 -17.35 -27.04
N LEU A 13 29.70 -17.00 -28.17
CA LEU A 13 29.54 -17.75 -29.44
C LEU A 13 28.36 -18.75 -29.42
N LEU A 14 27.49 -18.86 -30.44
CA LEU A 14 27.69 -18.90 -31.90
C LEU A 14 26.44 -18.36 -32.62
N LEU A 15 26.56 -17.47 -33.63
CA LEU A 15 26.54 -17.78 -35.08
C LEU A 15 25.37 -18.65 -35.58
N GLY A 16 24.49 -18.05 -36.37
CA GLY A 16 23.54 -18.74 -37.25
C GLY A 16 22.60 -17.76 -37.97
N ALA A 17 22.84 -17.51 -39.25
CA ALA A 17 22.07 -16.59 -40.10
C ALA A 17 21.24 -17.36 -41.15
N LEU A 18 19.96 -16.93 -41.29
CA LEU A 18 19.05 -16.97 -42.48
C LEU A 18 18.66 -18.36 -43.06
N PRO A 19 17.49 -18.54 -43.75
CA PRO A 19 16.73 -17.53 -44.52
C PRO A 19 15.18 -17.55 -44.45
N LEU A 20 14.60 -16.48 -45.02
CA LEU A 20 13.35 -16.32 -45.80
C LEU A 20 12.19 -17.32 -45.66
N LEU A 21 10.97 -16.78 -45.55
CA LEU A 21 9.88 -16.99 -46.53
C LEU A 21 8.80 -15.92 -46.35
N ALA A 22 8.62 -15.11 -47.39
CA ALA A 22 7.47 -14.24 -47.60
C ALA A 22 6.44 -15.00 -48.46
N ASN A 23 5.17 -14.94 -48.05
CA ASN A 23 3.93 -15.12 -48.82
C ASN A 23 2.85 -14.61 -47.85
N GLY A 24 2.07 -13.58 -48.14
CA GLY A 24 1.22 -13.43 -49.32
C GLY A 24 -0.22 -13.61 -48.85
N CYS A 25 -0.98 -12.53 -48.73
CA CYS A 25 -2.44 -12.57 -48.68
C CYS A 25 -2.96 -11.22 -49.18
N ASP A 26 -3.06 -11.11 -50.50
CA ASP A 26 -4.06 -10.27 -51.13
C ASP A 26 -5.41 -10.98 -50.98
N THR A 27 -6.44 -10.26 -50.53
CA THR A 27 -7.80 -10.45 -51.05
C THR A 27 -8.52 -9.11 -51.08
N GLU A 28 -8.96 -8.78 -52.29
CA GLU A 28 -9.75 -7.62 -52.66
C GLU A 28 -11.22 -7.74 -52.23
N GLU A 29 -11.93 -6.65 -52.50
CA GLU A 29 -13.37 -6.54 -52.72
C GLU A 29 -14.27 -6.37 -51.49
N ALA A 30 -14.35 -5.09 -51.13
CA ALA A 30 -15.62 -4.39 -50.93
C ALA A 30 -16.76 -4.95 -51.81
N LEU A 31 -17.91 -5.18 -51.19
CA LEU A 31 -19.26 -4.80 -51.63
C LEU A 31 -20.25 -5.59 -50.76
N LEU A 32 -21.01 -4.92 -49.88
CA LEU A 32 -22.36 -5.37 -49.57
C LEU A 32 -23.31 -4.18 -49.38
N PRO A 33 -24.58 -4.33 -49.80
CA PRO A 33 -25.55 -3.25 -49.90
C PRO A 33 -26.34 -3.06 -48.59
N SER A 34 -26.92 -1.87 -48.49
CA SER A 34 -27.99 -1.53 -47.56
C SER A 34 -29.16 -2.50 -47.69
N ASP A 35 -29.60 -3.09 -46.58
CA ASP A 35 -31.02 -3.31 -46.37
C ASP A 35 -31.37 -3.31 -44.87
N TYR A 36 -32.54 -2.75 -44.64
CA TYR A 36 -33.13 -2.28 -43.39
C TYR A 36 -34.09 -3.36 -42.82
N VAL A 37 -34.27 -3.36 -41.48
CA VAL A 37 -35.32 -4.03 -40.65
C VAL A 37 -35.23 -5.58 -40.64
N GLU A 38 -35.26 -6.31 -39.52
CA GLU A 38 -36.22 -6.30 -38.42
C GLU A 38 -35.61 -6.67 -37.06
N ALA A 39 -36.20 -6.10 -36.01
CA ALA A 39 -36.05 -6.54 -34.63
C ALA A 39 -36.76 -7.89 -34.44
N GLU A 40 -36.19 -8.78 -33.64
CA GLU A 40 -36.83 -9.40 -32.47
C GLU A 40 -35.81 -10.30 -31.76
N ALA A 41 -35.85 -10.22 -30.42
CA ALA A 41 -35.59 -11.27 -29.44
C ALA A 41 -34.24 -12.01 -29.40
N ASP A 42 -33.55 -11.72 -28.29
CA ASP A 42 -33.04 -12.67 -27.30
C ASP A 42 -31.92 -13.65 -27.73
N ASN A 43 -30.70 -13.25 -27.39
CA ASN A 43 -29.63 -14.16 -27.00
C ASN A 43 -28.81 -13.46 -25.90
N ASP A 44 -29.24 -13.70 -24.67
CA ASP A 44 -28.36 -13.73 -23.50
C ASP A 44 -27.10 -14.57 -23.83
N VAL A 45 -25.93 -13.93 -23.76
CA VAL A 45 -24.60 -14.48 -23.44
C VAL A 45 -23.51 -13.49 -23.91
N ASN A 46 -22.65 -13.13 -22.94
CA ASN A 46 -21.46 -12.27 -22.97
C ASN A 46 -21.81 -10.77 -22.84
N ASP A 47 -21.19 -10.01 -21.94
CA ASP A 47 -19.80 -10.12 -21.48
C ASP A 47 -19.68 -9.38 -20.14
N ASP A 48 -18.85 -9.91 -19.25
CA ASP A 48 -18.54 -9.39 -17.93
C ASP A 48 -17.88 -8.02 -18.04
N VAL A 49 -18.70 -6.97 -18.05
CA VAL A 49 -18.26 -5.59 -17.89
C VAL A 49 -18.83 -5.08 -16.58
N ASP A 50 -18.32 -5.58 -15.45
CA ASP A 50 -18.25 -4.74 -14.25
C ASP A 50 -16.86 -4.10 -14.26
N GLU A 51 -16.77 -2.98 -14.98
CA GLU A 51 -15.64 -2.09 -14.93
C GLU A 51 -15.58 -1.49 -13.51
N ASP A 52 -14.84 -2.19 -12.65
CA ASP A 52 -14.28 -1.76 -11.36
C ASP A 52 -13.40 -0.50 -11.56
N LEU A 53 -14.03 0.62 -11.86
CA LEU A 53 -13.41 1.94 -11.95
C LEU A 53 -14.15 2.93 -11.04
N ASP A 54 -13.63 3.00 -9.82
CA ASP A 54 -13.42 4.23 -9.04
C ASP A 54 -14.68 5.04 -8.67
N ASP A 55 -15.65 4.35 -8.07
CA ASP A 55 -16.61 4.93 -7.14
C ASP A 55 -15.97 4.95 -5.74
N GLY A 56 -15.68 6.15 -5.22
CA GLY A 56 -15.98 6.50 -3.82
C GLY A 56 -15.39 5.65 -2.69
N PHE A 57 -14.39 4.81 -3.00
CA PHE A 57 -13.99 3.64 -2.24
C PHE A 57 -13.58 4.01 -0.80
N ARG A 58 -14.32 3.47 0.18
CA ARG A 58 -13.88 3.47 1.58
C ARG A 58 -12.57 2.69 1.64
N THR A 59 -11.46 3.42 1.75
CA THR A 59 -10.11 2.86 1.63
C THR A 59 -9.56 2.35 2.96
N TRP A 60 -10.46 1.96 3.86
CA TRP A 60 -10.09 1.21 5.04
C TRP A 60 -9.62 -0.17 4.60
N THR A 61 -8.47 -0.57 5.09
CA THR A 61 -8.05 -1.96 5.01
C THR A 61 -8.99 -2.83 5.84
N GLY A 62 -8.86 -4.16 5.68
CA GLY A 62 -9.32 -5.06 6.75
C GLY A 62 -8.56 -4.79 8.06
N TYR A 63 -8.94 -5.49 9.12
CA TYR A 63 -8.19 -5.46 10.37
C TYR A 63 -7.05 -6.48 10.36
N VAL A 64 -5.99 -6.19 11.12
CA VAL A 64 -4.89 -7.10 11.45
C VAL A 64 -4.70 -7.12 12.96
N SER A 65 -4.38 -8.30 13.46
CA SER A 65 -3.89 -8.55 14.82
C SER A 65 -2.59 -9.35 14.73
N GLU A 66 -2.03 -9.76 15.86
CA GLU A 66 -0.88 -10.69 15.91
C GLU A 66 -1.14 -12.05 15.26
N GLU A 67 -2.40 -12.37 14.96
CA GLU A 67 -2.84 -13.62 14.36
C GLU A 67 -2.87 -13.56 12.82
N ASN A 68 -2.62 -12.38 12.24
CA ASN A 68 -2.85 -12.10 10.83
C ASN A 68 -1.61 -11.50 10.14
N PRO A 69 -1.50 -11.65 8.81
CA PRO A 69 -0.40 -11.06 8.06
C PRO A 69 -0.44 -9.52 8.07
N PRO A 70 0.70 -8.85 7.82
CA PRO A 70 0.78 -7.40 7.76
C PRO A 70 -0.25 -6.75 6.82
N LEU A 71 -0.76 -5.58 7.19
CA LEU A 71 -1.53 -4.73 6.29
C LEU A 71 -0.61 -3.79 5.54
N ILE A 72 -0.86 -3.66 4.24
CA ILE A 72 -0.09 -2.79 3.36
C ILE A 72 -1.07 -2.05 2.45
N CYS A 73 -0.97 -0.72 2.41
CA CYS A 73 -1.66 0.11 1.42
C CYS A 73 -1.21 -0.27 0.01
N SER A 74 -2.15 -0.24 -0.93
CA SER A 74 -1.86 -0.38 -2.36
C SER A 74 -0.77 0.60 -2.81
N ASN A 75 -0.04 0.23 -3.86
CA ASN A 75 0.97 1.11 -4.45
C ASN A 75 0.38 2.49 -4.72
N ARG A 76 1.16 3.55 -4.43
CA ARG A 76 0.77 4.97 -4.55
C ARG A 76 -0.07 5.52 -3.40
N TYR A 77 -0.48 4.70 -2.43
CA TYR A 77 -1.29 5.11 -1.28
C TYR A 77 -0.48 5.08 0.02
N ALA A 78 -0.83 5.97 0.94
CA ALA A 78 -0.27 6.04 2.29
C ALA A 78 -1.38 6.21 3.34
N ALA A 79 -1.11 5.82 4.58
CA ALA A 79 -2.08 5.90 5.66
C ALA A 79 -2.42 7.36 5.98
N ARG A 80 -3.72 7.68 6.00
CA ARG A 80 -4.27 8.95 6.47
C ARG A 80 -5.11 8.77 7.74
N GLY A 81 -5.77 7.64 7.87
CA GLY A 81 -6.52 7.29 9.08
C GLY A 81 -6.02 5.98 9.67
N PHE A 82 -6.38 5.78 10.93
CA PHE A 82 -6.08 4.57 11.68
C PHE A 82 -7.25 4.25 12.59
N ASP A 83 -7.62 2.98 12.64
CA ASP A 83 -8.72 2.48 13.44
C ASP A 83 -8.27 1.32 14.31
N CYS A 84 -8.99 1.12 15.40
CA CYS A 84 -8.71 0.09 16.37
C CYS A 84 -10.00 -0.53 16.89
N SER A 85 -9.99 -1.84 17.10
CA SER A 85 -11.15 -2.58 17.63
C SER A 85 -10.71 -3.80 18.43
N GLY A 86 -11.65 -4.42 19.14
CA GLY A 86 -11.34 -5.48 20.10
C GLY A 86 -10.73 -4.92 21.39
N SER A 87 -10.72 -5.72 22.45
CA SER A 87 -10.17 -5.30 23.74
C SER A 87 -8.69 -4.94 23.63
N TYR A 88 -8.27 -3.85 24.28
CA TYR A 88 -6.88 -3.39 24.23
C TYR A 88 -6.40 -3.12 22.81
N CYS A 89 -7.32 -2.70 21.95
CA CYS A 89 -6.93 -2.23 20.64
C CYS A 89 -6.19 -3.32 19.82
N ASP A 90 -6.64 -4.58 20.00
CA ASP A 90 -6.08 -5.83 19.45
C ASP A 90 -6.10 -5.91 17.92
N ASN A 91 -7.11 -5.29 17.30
CA ASN A 91 -7.32 -5.32 15.87
C ASN A 91 -7.14 -3.92 15.31
N VAL A 92 -6.17 -3.71 14.41
CA VAL A 92 -5.88 -2.41 13.82
C VAL A 92 -6.18 -2.36 12.33
N SER A 93 -6.59 -1.20 11.83
CA SER A 93 -6.84 -0.95 10.40
C SER A 93 -6.33 0.43 9.98
N MET A 94 -6.09 0.64 8.69
CA MET A 94 -5.62 1.91 8.12
C MET A 94 -6.55 2.40 7.01
N ASP A 95 -6.83 3.71 6.97
CA ASP A 95 -7.45 4.37 5.82
C ASP A 95 -6.33 4.83 4.88
N CYS A 96 -6.15 4.10 3.78
CA CYS A 96 -5.09 4.37 2.80
C CYS A 96 -5.56 5.41 1.77
N ARG A 97 -4.81 6.47 1.51
CA ARG A 97 -5.19 7.51 0.54
C ARG A 97 -4.10 7.76 -0.48
N TYR A 98 -4.51 8.09 -1.71
CA TYR A 98 -3.58 8.33 -2.80
C TYR A 98 -2.62 9.46 -2.42
N LEU A 99 -1.32 9.20 -2.52
CA LEU A 99 -0.27 10.13 -2.13
C LEU A 99 0.53 10.63 -3.34
N SER A 100 1.03 9.71 -4.18
CA SER A 100 1.88 10.07 -5.33
C SER A 100 1.95 8.95 -6.36
N ALA A 101 2.13 9.31 -7.64
CA ALA A 101 2.26 8.37 -8.75
C ALA A 101 3.54 7.51 -8.68
N THR A 102 4.57 8.00 -8.00
CA THR A 102 5.89 7.37 -7.91
C THR A 102 6.12 6.78 -6.53
N ILE A 103 6.55 5.53 -6.50
CA ILE A 103 6.89 4.79 -5.28
C ILE A 103 8.38 4.42 -5.32
N GLY A 104 9.03 4.54 -4.17
CA GLY A 104 10.42 4.19 -3.96
C GLY A 104 10.56 2.99 -3.03
N GLU A 105 11.74 2.86 -2.42
CA GLU A 105 12.06 1.77 -1.51
C GLU A 105 11.17 1.79 -0.26
N SER A 106 10.96 0.59 0.30
CA SER A 106 10.19 0.40 1.52
C SER A 106 10.95 -0.46 2.53
N SER A 107 10.83 -0.14 3.81
CA SER A 107 11.36 -0.95 4.91
C SER A 107 10.38 -0.97 6.08
N TRP A 108 10.37 -2.09 6.80
CA TRP A 108 9.75 -2.16 8.12
C TRP A 108 10.71 -1.60 9.17
N ILE A 109 10.21 -0.81 10.10
CA ILE A 109 10.99 -0.39 11.25
C ILE A 109 11.02 -1.52 12.30
N PRO A 110 11.96 -1.51 13.26
CA PRO A 110 11.91 -2.42 14.40
C PRO A 110 10.58 -2.35 15.15
N TYR A 111 10.21 -3.44 15.82
CA TYR A 111 9.03 -3.44 16.69
C TYR A 111 9.20 -2.47 17.87
N PHE A 112 8.09 -1.86 18.29
CA PHE A 112 7.99 -0.94 19.42
C PHE A 112 6.67 -1.19 20.18
N SER A 113 6.65 -0.87 21.48
CA SER A 113 5.49 -1.03 22.39
C SER A 113 5.66 -0.12 23.60
N GLU A 114 4.63 0.05 24.43
CA GLU A 114 4.71 0.83 25.67
C GLU A 114 5.74 0.27 26.68
N GLU A 115 6.10 -1.01 26.56
CA GLU A 115 7.09 -1.66 27.41
C GLU A 115 8.54 -1.27 27.07
N GLY A 116 8.73 -0.50 25.98
CA GLY A 116 10.01 0.02 25.55
C GLY A 116 10.66 1.01 26.54
N SER A 117 11.97 1.24 26.41
CA SER A 117 12.61 2.43 27.01
C SER A 117 11.94 3.72 26.49
N ALA A 118 12.12 4.87 27.15
CA ALA A 118 11.42 6.15 26.87
C ALA A 118 11.45 6.75 25.43
N THR A 119 12.03 6.06 24.44
CA THR A 119 11.97 6.38 22.99
C THR A 119 11.65 5.15 22.14
N ALA A 120 11.17 4.07 22.74
CA ALA A 120 10.89 2.77 22.12
C ALA A 120 9.41 2.38 22.27
N ASP A 121 8.59 3.35 22.71
CA ASP A 121 7.13 3.39 22.65
C ASP A 121 6.62 4.03 21.35
N GLU A 122 7.51 4.59 20.52
CA GLU A 122 7.17 5.22 19.25
C GLU A 122 7.95 4.67 18.04
N GLY A 123 7.26 4.64 16.90
CA GLY A 123 7.80 4.25 15.60
C GLY A 123 7.57 5.34 14.55
N HIS A 124 8.60 5.63 13.72
CA HIS A 124 8.58 6.75 12.77
C HIS A 124 9.19 6.43 11.40
N CYS A 125 8.58 6.98 10.36
CA CYS A 125 9.15 7.12 9.02
C CYS A 125 10.00 8.38 8.92
N TRP A 126 11.28 8.25 9.30
CA TRP A 126 12.22 9.38 9.42
C TRP A 126 12.60 10.05 8.10
N GLY A 127 12.57 9.32 6.98
CA GLY A 127 12.86 9.91 5.68
C GLY A 127 11.90 11.06 5.37
N SER A 128 12.43 12.17 4.86
CA SER A 128 11.61 13.36 4.54
C SER A 128 10.49 13.04 3.53
N ASN A 129 10.74 12.12 2.60
CA ASN A 129 9.78 11.62 1.61
C ASN A 129 9.18 10.24 1.96
N GLN A 130 9.40 9.73 3.18
CA GLN A 130 8.85 8.43 3.59
C GLN A 130 7.52 8.60 4.32
N TRP A 131 6.58 7.72 4.05
CA TRP A 131 5.24 7.75 4.66
C TRP A 131 4.84 6.35 5.12
N MET A 132 3.97 6.27 6.11
CA MET A 132 3.45 5.00 6.60
C MET A 132 2.55 4.39 5.52
N THR A 133 2.87 3.17 5.11
CA THR A 133 2.09 2.41 4.12
C THR A 133 1.73 1.03 4.60
N GLY A 134 2.05 0.69 5.84
CA GLY A 134 1.74 -0.62 6.39
C GLY A 134 1.92 -0.67 7.89
N VAL A 135 1.25 -1.64 8.51
CA VAL A 135 1.33 -1.95 9.92
C VAL A 135 1.32 -3.47 10.10
N VAL A 136 2.07 -3.95 11.07
CA VAL A 136 2.02 -5.34 11.53
C VAL A 136 2.07 -5.36 13.05
N CYS A 137 1.31 -6.29 13.62
CA CYS A 137 1.20 -6.57 15.05
C CYS A 137 1.99 -7.83 15.42
N SER A 138 2.47 -7.89 16.66
CA SER A 138 2.95 -9.10 17.30
C SER A 138 2.82 -8.99 18.82
N GLY A 139 3.01 -10.09 19.55
CA GLY A 139 2.68 -10.13 20.99
C GLY A 139 1.17 -10.22 21.20
N SER A 140 0.74 -10.49 22.42
CA SER A 140 -0.70 -10.57 22.71
C SER A 140 -1.36 -9.20 22.56
N TYR A 141 -2.57 -9.16 21.99
CA TYR A 141 -3.36 -7.94 21.86
C TYR A 141 -2.71 -6.85 20.99
N CYS A 142 -1.99 -7.23 19.94
CA CYS A 142 -1.21 -6.29 19.11
C CYS A 142 -0.30 -5.33 19.92
N ASP A 143 0.27 -5.82 21.02
CA ASP A 143 1.14 -5.04 21.91
C ASP A 143 2.38 -4.46 21.19
N ASN A 144 2.99 -5.26 20.31
CA ASN A 144 4.19 -4.85 19.58
C ASN A 144 3.84 -4.50 18.14
N LEU A 145 4.10 -3.25 17.76
CA LEU A 145 3.81 -2.72 16.43
C LEU A 145 5.09 -2.54 15.62
N SER A 146 4.99 -2.76 14.31
CA SER A 146 6.00 -2.31 13.35
C SER A 146 5.33 -1.61 12.17
N LEU A 147 5.92 -0.50 11.74
CA LEU A 147 5.42 0.31 10.64
C LEU A 147 6.22 0.04 9.37
N ARG A 148 5.53 -0.06 8.23
CA ARG A 148 6.18 -0.03 6.92
C ARG A 148 6.30 1.42 6.46
N CYS A 149 7.53 1.85 6.27
CA CYS A 149 7.87 3.16 5.74
C CYS A 149 8.29 3.02 4.29
N THR A 150 7.59 3.74 3.40
CA THR A 150 7.87 3.73 1.96
C THR A 150 8.20 5.11 1.48
N ALA A 151 9.27 5.25 0.70
CA ALA A 151 9.63 6.50 0.05
C ALA A 151 8.68 6.82 -1.10
N PHE A 152 8.26 8.07 -1.22
CA PHE A 152 7.47 8.59 -2.34
C PHE A 152 8.25 9.76 -2.96
N PRO A 153 9.08 9.50 -3.99
CA PRO A 153 9.82 10.55 -4.68
C PRO A 153 8.91 11.68 -5.18
N GLY A 154 9.37 12.92 -5.02
CA GLY A 154 8.59 14.12 -5.35
C GLY A 154 7.62 14.58 -4.26
N THR A 155 7.55 13.87 -3.12
CA THR A 155 6.87 14.34 -1.91
C THR A 155 7.86 14.67 -0.81
N SER A 156 7.43 15.49 0.15
CA SER A 156 8.14 15.76 1.38
C SER A 156 7.18 15.99 2.53
N ALA A 157 7.61 15.70 3.75
CA ALA A 157 6.87 16.04 4.95
C ALA A 157 7.17 17.48 5.36
N GLY A 158 6.11 18.29 5.42
CA GLY A 158 6.11 19.61 6.04
C GLY A 158 5.75 19.54 7.52
N ASP A 159 4.87 20.44 7.96
CA ASP A 159 4.45 20.56 9.35
C ASP A 159 3.85 19.26 9.89
N CYS A 160 4.34 18.83 11.05
CA CYS A 160 3.93 17.59 11.72
C CYS A 160 3.29 17.87 13.06
N HIS A 161 2.26 17.10 13.40
CA HIS A 161 1.56 17.17 14.67
C HIS A 161 1.32 15.77 15.22
N TRP A 162 1.24 15.67 16.53
CA TRP A 162 0.69 14.51 17.21
C TRP A 162 -0.81 14.70 17.37
N SER A 163 -1.56 13.61 17.19
CA SER A 163 -2.95 13.55 17.58
C SER A 163 -3.09 13.48 19.11
N SER A 164 -4.32 13.57 19.60
CA SER A 164 -4.67 13.05 20.93
C SER A 164 -4.48 11.53 20.99
N TRP A 165 -4.63 10.94 22.18
CA TRP A 165 -4.66 9.49 22.37
C TRP A 165 -6.01 8.90 21.92
N TYR A 166 -5.95 7.71 21.32
CA TYR A 166 -7.06 6.92 20.78
C TYR A 166 -6.94 5.46 21.21
N SER A 167 -8.04 4.85 21.61
CA SER A 167 -8.22 3.41 21.83
C SER A 167 -9.44 2.89 21.05
N GLU A 168 -9.81 1.63 21.21
CA GLU A 168 -11.03 1.03 20.65
C GLU A 168 -12.33 1.67 21.15
N GLU A 169 -12.26 2.48 22.21
CA GLU A 169 -13.43 3.16 22.79
C GLU A 169 -13.83 4.41 21.99
N GLN A 170 -13.03 4.77 20.99
CA GLN A 170 -13.17 6.00 20.22
C GLN A 170 -13.43 5.71 18.74
N SER A 171 -13.94 6.72 18.04
CA SER A 171 -14.03 6.65 16.57
C SER A 171 -12.63 6.64 15.94
N PRO A 172 -12.50 6.09 14.71
CA PRO A 172 -11.23 6.08 14.01
C PRO A 172 -10.58 7.46 13.92
N PHE A 173 -9.26 7.48 14.02
CA PHE A 173 -8.50 8.70 13.76
C PHE A 173 -8.43 8.97 12.25
N TYR A 174 -8.54 10.26 11.89
CA TYR A 174 -8.29 10.75 10.54
C TYR A 174 -7.39 11.99 10.59
N ALA A 175 -6.25 11.93 9.91
CA ALA A 175 -5.47 13.13 9.65
C ALA A 175 -6.25 14.09 8.71
N PRO A 176 -6.07 15.42 8.85
CA PRO A 176 -6.70 16.39 7.96
C PRO A 176 -6.36 16.15 6.49
N PHE A 177 -7.17 16.67 5.57
CA PHE A 177 -6.88 16.58 4.14
C PHE A 177 -5.50 17.16 3.81
N GLY A 178 -4.71 16.44 3.02
CA GLY A 178 -3.33 16.78 2.69
C GLY A 178 -2.30 16.42 3.77
N TYR A 179 -2.72 15.78 4.86
CA TYR A 179 -1.82 15.21 5.87
C TYR A 179 -1.85 13.68 5.80
N TYR A 180 -0.73 13.04 6.16
CA TYR A 180 -0.59 11.59 6.19
C TYR A 180 0.17 11.15 7.42
N ILE A 181 -0.09 9.94 7.88
CA ILE A 181 0.54 9.36 9.06
C ILE A 181 2.00 9.02 8.71
N LYS A 182 2.91 9.42 9.60
CA LYS A 182 4.35 9.15 9.54
C LYS A 182 4.88 8.45 10.79
N GLY A 183 4.09 8.34 11.84
CA GLY A 183 4.47 7.63 13.04
C GLY A 183 3.29 7.32 13.93
N LEU A 184 3.55 6.44 14.90
CA LEU A 184 2.60 5.95 15.88
C LEU A 184 3.34 5.82 17.21
N GLU A 185 2.66 6.12 18.30
CA GLU A 185 3.16 5.95 19.67
C GLU A 185 2.13 5.22 20.52
N CYS A 186 2.62 4.31 21.35
CA CYS A 186 1.87 3.46 22.28
C CYS A 186 1.89 4.02 23.70
N ASP A 187 0.79 3.86 24.41
CA ASP A 187 0.66 4.11 25.85
C ASP A 187 -0.41 3.20 26.47
N GLY A 188 -0.35 3.01 27.78
CA GLY A 188 -1.20 2.06 28.49
C GLY A 188 -0.86 0.60 28.17
N ASN A 189 -1.34 -0.32 28.99
CA ASN A 189 -1.00 -1.74 28.86
C ASN A 189 -1.42 -2.29 27.49
N TYR A 190 -0.55 -3.09 26.87
CA TYR A 190 -0.76 -3.72 25.56
C TYR A 190 -0.97 -2.71 24.42
N CYS A 191 -0.30 -1.57 24.47
CA CYS A 191 -0.48 -0.46 23.53
C CYS A 191 -1.96 -0.08 23.34
N ASP A 192 -2.78 -0.14 24.39
CA ASP A 192 -4.22 0.15 24.36
C ASP A 192 -4.51 1.57 23.82
N ASN A 193 -3.68 2.53 24.23
CA ASN A 193 -3.76 3.91 23.75
C ASN A 193 -2.70 4.14 22.67
N LYS A 194 -3.15 4.70 21.55
CA LYS A 194 -2.32 5.02 20.40
C LYS A 194 -2.47 6.49 20.06
N ARG A 195 -1.38 7.16 19.71
CA ARG A 195 -1.44 8.47 19.06
C ARG A 195 -0.63 8.47 17.79
N TYR A 196 -1.02 9.32 16.84
CA TYR A 196 -0.52 9.28 15.48
C TYR A 196 0.21 10.57 15.17
N ARG A 197 1.44 10.44 14.68
CA ARG A 197 2.18 11.57 14.11
C ARG A 197 1.81 11.71 12.66
N TYR A 198 1.15 12.81 12.31
CA TYR A 198 0.74 13.09 10.94
C TYR A 198 1.39 14.39 10.46
N CYS A 199 1.76 14.41 9.19
CA CYS A 199 2.50 15.52 8.59
C CYS A 199 1.85 15.97 7.30
N LYS A 200 1.92 17.27 7.01
CA LYS A 200 1.47 17.84 5.75
C LYS A 200 2.33 17.28 4.62
N GLN A 201 1.71 16.79 3.56
CA GLN A 201 2.43 16.47 2.34
C GLN A 201 2.69 17.75 1.54
N THR A 202 3.95 17.96 1.20
CA THR A 202 4.45 19.06 0.35
C THR A 202 5.14 18.54 -0.89
#